data_AF-A0A6P0U020-F1
#
_entry.id   AF-A0A6P0U020-F1
#
_cell.length_a   1.000
_cell.length_b   1.000
_cell.length_c   1.000
_cell.angle_alpha   90.00
_cell.angle_beta   90.00
_cell.angle_gamma   90.00
#
_symmetry.space_group_name_H-M   'P 1'
#
loop_
_entity.id
_entity.type
_entity.pdbx_description
1 polymer ?
#
loop_
_entity_poly.entity_id
_entity_poly.type
_entity_poly.pdbx_seq_one_letter_code
_entity_poly.pdbx_strand_id
1 'polypeptide(L)'
;MTNSNSGVFYVAAGKKYVDEACDSAKSLKQINPSIKISIACNQDPEDKDLFDQIIRVDEQVTCRNEGLLFKVKNLYFLSPYEKTIFADTDTFFASDCENGFDILEYFDLALVPAPVDTYYPILESGQKIPCKPLNTGVILFKKNEANDRLFKEWIDLYTSKLSSNSKLRESDQT
;
A
#
# COMPACT_ATOMS: atom_id res chain seq x y z
N MET A 1 -11.92 -0.33 25.44
CA MET A 1 -11.85 -0.64 24.00
C MET A 1 -12.04 0.69 23.28
N THR A 2 -10.94 1.41 23.07
CA THR A 2 -10.98 2.70 22.39
C THR A 2 -11.40 2.48 20.94
N ASN A 3 -12.29 3.33 20.45
CA ASN A 3 -12.73 3.42 19.05
C ASN A 3 -11.50 3.65 18.17
N SER A 4 -10.73 2.60 17.85
CA SER A 4 -9.52 2.76 17.05
C SER A 4 -9.97 3.02 15.61
N ASN A 5 -9.54 4.17 15.06
CA ASN A 5 -9.76 4.49 13.66
C ASN A 5 -8.79 3.65 12.82
N SER A 6 -8.99 2.33 12.80
CA SER A 6 -8.12 1.37 12.14
C SER A 6 -8.85 0.66 11.01
N GLY A 7 -8.13 0.28 9.96
CA GLY A 7 -8.74 -0.45 8.85
C GLY A 7 -7.76 -0.89 7.77
N VAL A 8 -8.28 -1.66 6.83
CA VAL A 8 -7.56 -2.11 5.63
C VAL A 8 -7.78 -1.11 4.51
N PHE A 9 -6.72 -0.77 3.78
CA PHE A 9 -6.78 0.22 2.72
C PHE A 9 -6.18 -0.32 1.41
N TYR A 10 -6.94 -0.17 0.33
CA TYR A 10 -6.50 -0.51 -1.02
C TYR A 10 -6.26 0.76 -1.84
N VAL A 11 -5.34 0.66 -2.79
CA VAL A 11 -5.17 1.66 -3.86
C VAL A 11 -5.18 0.94 -5.20
N ALA A 12 -6.10 1.33 -6.07
CA ALA A 12 -6.35 0.62 -7.33
C ALA A 12 -6.52 1.58 -8.51
N ALA A 13 -5.68 1.45 -9.53
CA ALA A 13 -5.78 2.23 -10.76
C ALA A 13 -6.10 1.35 -11.98
N GLY A 14 -7.34 1.43 -12.46
CA GLY A 14 -7.86 0.67 -13.60
C GLY A 14 -8.81 -0.45 -13.16
N LYS A 15 -9.78 -0.78 -14.01
CA LYS A 15 -10.88 -1.72 -13.71
C LYS A 15 -10.37 -3.07 -13.19
N LYS A 16 -9.33 -3.64 -13.83
CA LYS A 16 -8.71 -4.90 -13.42
C LYS A 16 -8.32 -4.90 -11.94
N TYR A 17 -7.61 -3.86 -11.50
CA TYR A 17 -7.09 -3.78 -10.12
C TYR A 17 -8.18 -3.42 -9.11
N VAL A 18 -9.21 -2.69 -9.54
CA VAL A 18 -10.41 -2.45 -8.71
C VAL A 18 -11.16 -3.76 -8.47
N ASP A 19 -11.28 -4.61 -9.49
CA ASP A 19 -11.93 -5.92 -9.38
C ASP A 19 -11.14 -6.87 -8.45
N GLU A 20 -9.81 -6.91 -8.61
CA GLU A 20 -8.92 -7.65 -7.70
C GLU A 20 -9.09 -7.18 -6.25
N ALA A 21 -9.13 -5.86 -6.01
CA ALA A 21 -9.35 -5.32 -4.67
C ALA A 21 -10.72 -5.72 -4.09
N CYS A 22 -11.75 -5.83 -4.92
CA CYS A 22 -13.05 -6.36 -4.49
C CYS A 22 -12.95 -7.82 -4.07
N ASP A 23 -12.23 -8.65 -4.82
CA ASP A 23 -12.04 -10.06 -4.48
C ASP A 23 -11.21 -10.26 -3.21
N SER A 24 -10.14 -9.47 -3.05
CA SER A 24 -9.36 -9.44 -1.79
C SER A 24 -10.23 -8.98 -0.61
N ALA A 25 -10.98 -7.88 -0.76
CA ALA A 25 -11.88 -7.39 0.28
C ALA A 25 -12.97 -8.40 0.66
N LYS A 26 -13.54 -9.15 -0.32
CA LYS A 26 -14.49 -10.24 -0.05
C LYS A 26 -13.87 -11.31 0.82
N SER A 27 -12.64 -11.74 0.52
CA SER A 27 -11.94 -12.77 1.31
C SER A 27 -11.78 -12.34 2.77
N LEU A 28 -11.47 -11.07 3.01
CA LEU A 28 -11.37 -10.51 4.36
C LEU A 28 -12.74 -10.39 5.05
N LYS A 29 -13.77 -9.88 4.36
CA LYS A 29 -15.12 -9.77 4.92
C LYS A 29 -15.74 -11.12 5.29
N GLN A 30 -15.34 -12.21 4.62
CA GLN A 30 -15.74 -13.58 5.00
C GLN A 30 -15.15 -14.00 6.36
N ILE A 31 -13.97 -13.49 6.72
CA ILE A 31 -13.25 -13.83 7.95
C ILE A 31 -13.62 -12.87 9.09
N ASN A 32 -13.60 -11.56 8.82
CA ASN A 32 -13.89 -10.50 9.77
C ASN A 32 -14.88 -9.50 9.13
N PRO A 33 -16.20 -9.71 9.27
CA PRO A 33 -17.21 -8.83 8.66
C PRO A 33 -17.17 -7.39 9.19
N SER A 34 -16.71 -7.21 10.43
CA SER A 34 -16.66 -5.92 11.13
C SER A 34 -15.44 -5.06 10.81
N ILE A 35 -14.37 -5.63 10.22
CA ILE A 35 -13.18 -4.85 9.91
C ILE A 35 -13.49 -3.77 8.89
N LYS A 36 -12.99 -2.56 9.12
CA LYS A 36 -13.19 -1.44 8.18
C LYS A 36 -12.30 -1.61 6.97
N ILE A 37 -12.85 -1.38 5.78
CA ILE A 37 -12.13 -1.46 4.52
C ILE A 37 -12.41 -0.20 3.71
N SER A 38 -11.37 0.44 3.17
CA SER A 38 -11.53 1.56 2.24
C SER A 38 -10.67 1.36 0.99
N ILE A 39 -11.03 2.04 -0.09
CA ILE A 39 -10.29 1.99 -1.35
C ILE A 39 -10.12 3.40 -1.93
N ALA A 40 -8.92 3.73 -2.38
CA ALA A 40 -8.70 4.85 -3.30
C ALA A 40 -8.57 4.33 -4.73
N CYS A 41 -9.40 4.83 -5.65
CA CYS A 41 -9.44 4.31 -7.00
C CYS A 41 -9.81 5.35 -8.07
N ASN A 42 -9.38 5.08 -9.30
CA ASN A 42 -9.73 5.88 -10.48
C ASN A 42 -10.82 5.23 -11.35
N GLN A 43 -11.42 4.13 -10.89
CA GLN A 43 -12.61 3.47 -11.46
C GLN A 43 -13.51 3.03 -10.30
N ASP A 44 -14.81 3.12 -10.47
CA ASP A 44 -15.76 2.72 -9.42
C ASP A 44 -15.75 1.20 -9.23
N PRO A 45 -15.74 0.70 -7.98
CA PRO A 45 -15.92 -0.72 -7.72
C PRO A 45 -17.37 -1.13 -8.00
N GLU A 46 -17.57 -2.36 -8.47
CA GLU A 46 -18.89 -2.95 -8.65
C GLU A 46 -19.53 -3.26 -7.27
N ASP A 47 -18.77 -3.88 -6.39
CA ASP A 47 -19.21 -4.28 -5.04
C ASP A 47 -18.97 -3.16 -4.01
N LYS A 48 -19.69 -2.04 -4.16
CA LYS A 48 -19.51 -0.84 -3.31
C LYS A 48 -19.71 -1.11 -1.81
N ASP A 49 -20.57 -2.06 -1.46
CA ASP A 49 -20.91 -2.40 -0.07
C ASP A 49 -19.77 -3.10 0.70
N LEU A 50 -18.69 -3.51 0.02
CA LEU A 50 -17.49 -4.04 0.67
C LEU A 50 -16.67 -2.96 1.39
N PHE A 51 -16.85 -1.70 0.98
CA PHE A 51 -15.99 -0.59 1.37
C PHE A 51 -16.76 0.42 2.23
N ASP A 52 -16.23 0.71 3.41
CA ASP A 52 -16.70 1.78 4.28
C ASP A 52 -16.47 3.16 3.65
N GLN A 53 -15.39 3.33 2.87
CA GLN A 53 -15.14 4.53 2.07
C GLN A 53 -14.55 4.19 0.70
N ILE A 54 -15.06 4.87 -0.34
CA ILE A 54 -14.54 4.85 -1.70
C ILE A 54 -14.04 6.26 -2.01
N ILE A 55 -12.73 6.40 -2.20
CA ILE A 55 -12.06 7.67 -2.43
C ILE A 55 -11.71 7.77 -3.90
N ARG A 56 -12.43 8.64 -4.62
CA ARG A 56 -12.23 8.85 -6.04
C ARG A 56 -10.95 9.65 -6.29
N VAL A 57 -10.07 9.13 -7.14
CA VAL A 57 -8.86 9.83 -7.60
C VAL A 57 -8.92 9.98 -9.12
N ASP A 58 -9.07 11.23 -9.58
CA ASP A 58 -9.18 11.56 -11.00
C ASP A 58 -7.79 11.69 -11.67
N GLU A 59 -7.01 10.62 -11.62
CA GLU A 59 -5.72 10.48 -12.32
C GLU A 59 -5.83 9.38 -13.39
N GLN A 60 -5.47 9.70 -14.63
CA GLN A 60 -5.39 8.71 -15.70
C GLN A 60 -4.13 7.87 -15.53
N VAL A 61 -4.27 6.56 -15.66
CA VAL A 61 -3.17 5.60 -15.60
C VAL A 61 -3.17 4.79 -16.88
N THR A 62 -2.13 4.96 -17.68
CA THR A 62 -1.99 4.40 -19.04
C THR A 62 -0.87 3.38 -19.13
N CYS A 63 0.05 3.36 -18.17
CA CYS A 63 1.16 2.41 -18.12
C CYS A 63 1.47 1.92 -16.70
N ARG A 64 2.30 0.86 -16.61
CA ARG A 64 2.70 0.26 -15.32
C ARG A 64 3.34 1.27 -14.38
N ASN A 65 4.25 2.10 -14.86
CA ASN A 65 4.99 3.04 -14.01
C ASN A 65 4.07 4.10 -13.40
N GLU A 66 3.08 4.57 -14.16
CA GLU A 66 2.01 5.44 -13.66
C GLU A 66 1.16 4.72 -12.61
N GLY A 67 0.84 3.44 -12.81
CA GLY A 67 0.08 2.65 -11.83
C GLY A 67 0.83 2.47 -10.51
N LEU A 68 2.14 2.19 -10.56
CA LEU A 68 2.98 2.14 -9.36
C LEU A 68 3.08 3.50 -8.68
N LEU A 69 3.24 4.59 -9.45
CA LEU A 69 3.28 5.94 -8.88
C LEU A 69 1.93 6.32 -8.26
N PHE A 70 0.83 5.91 -8.87
CA PHE A 70 -0.52 6.07 -8.31
C PHE A 70 -0.65 5.37 -6.96
N LYS A 71 -0.08 4.16 -6.80
CA LYS A 71 0.01 3.50 -5.48
C LYS A 71 0.79 4.36 -4.48
N VAL A 72 2.05 4.69 -4.80
CA VAL A 72 2.97 5.40 -3.89
C VAL A 72 2.41 6.75 -3.43
N LYS A 73 1.81 7.52 -4.34
CA LYS A 73 1.19 8.83 -4.02
C LYS A 73 0.03 8.73 -3.02
N ASN A 74 -0.78 7.68 -3.15
CA ASN A 74 -2.11 7.65 -2.53
C ASN A 74 -2.19 6.74 -1.29
N LEU A 75 -1.37 5.68 -1.21
CA LEU A 75 -1.52 4.63 -0.19
C LEU A 75 -1.47 5.17 1.24
N TYR A 76 -0.61 6.16 1.50
CA TYR A 76 -0.52 6.76 2.82
C TYR A 76 -1.52 7.90 2.93
N PHE A 77 -1.39 8.95 2.12
CA PHE A 77 -2.11 10.21 2.33
C PHE A 77 -3.63 10.12 2.19
N LEU A 78 -4.15 9.17 1.39
CA LEU A 78 -5.59 8.98 1.25
C LEU A 78 -6.17 7.94 2.22
N SER A 79 -5.34 7.21 2.97
CA SER A 79 -5.87 6.29 3.96
C SER A 79 -6.66 7.05 5.04
N PRO A 80 -7.94 6.73 5.29
CA PRO A 80 -8.79 7.46 6.24
C PRO A 80 -8.55 7.03 7.70
N TYR A 81 -7.62 6.11 7.92
CA TYR A 81 -7.38 5.48 9.20
C TYR A 81 -6.14 6.08 9.89
N GLU A 82 -6.18 6.10 11.22
CA GLU A 82 -5.03 6.38 12.08
C GLU A 82 -4.04 5.23 12.04
N LYS A 83 -4.53 3.98 11.93
CA LYS A 83 -3.73 2.77 11.76
C LYS A 83 -4.22 1.98 10.55
N THR A 84 -3.31 1.69 9.64
CA THR A 84 -3.67 1.13 8.34
C THR A 84 -2.89 -0.14 8.09
N ILE A 85 -3.60 -1.17 7.62
CA ILE A 85 -3.02 -2.28 6.86
C ILE A 85 -3.26 -1.96 5.39
N PHE A 86 -2.25 -1.49 4.69
CA PHE A 86 -2.29 -1.39 3.23
C PHE A 86 -2.07 -2.79 2.64
N ALA A 87 -2.84 -3.13 1.60
CA ALA A 87 -2.68 -4.34 0.84
C ALA A 87 -2.73 -4.04 -0.67
N ASP A 88 -1.84 -4.66 -1.44
CA ASP A 88 -1.94 -4.72 -2.91
C ASP A 88 -3.25 -5.44 -3.30
N THR A 89 -3.75 -5.12 -4.50
CA THR A 89 -5.09 -5.55 -4.92
C THR A 89 -5.19 -7.05 -5.17
N ASP A 90 -4.09 -7.68 -5.57
CA ASP A 90 -3.97 -9.11 -5.88
C ASP A 90 -3.69 -9.98 -4.63
N THR A 91 -4.10 -9.51 -3.45
CA THR A 91 -3.97 -10.23 -2.18
C THR A 91 -5.18 -11.13 -1.90
N PHE A 92 -5.01 -12.10 -1.01
CA PHE A 92 -6.10 -12.93 -0.49
C PHE A 92 -5.89 -13.15 1.01
N PHE A 93 -6.90 -12.85 1.81
CA PHE A 93 -6.85 -13.02 3.26
C PHE A 93 -7.23 -14.46 3.62
N ALA A 94 -6.26 -15.21 4.15
CA ALA A 94 -6.47 -16.59 4.61
C ALA A 94 -6.77 -16.69 6.12
N SER A 95 -6.55 -15.60 6.87
CA SER A 95 -6.83 -15.49 8.30
C SER A 95 -7.16 -14.05 8.66
N ASP A 96 -7.64 -13.84 9.89
CA ASP A 96 -7.83 -12.49 10.42
C ASP A 96 -6.49 -11.75 10.49
N CYS A 97 -6.51 -10.45 10.23
CA CYS A 97 -5.36 -9.55 10.21
C CYS A 97 -5.45 -8.44 11.26
N GLU A 98 -6.49 -8.41 12.08
CA GLU A 98 -6.73 -7.34 13.07
C GLU A 98 -5.59 -7.21 14.09
N ASN A 99 -4.95 -8.32 14.47
CA ASN A 99 -3.76 -8.33 15.31
C ASN A 99 -2.55 -7.56 14.71
N GLY A 100 -2.56 -7.28 13.41
CA GLY A 100 -1.59 -6.40 12.76
C GLY A 100 -1.62 -4.98 13.35
N PHE A 101 -2.78 -4.50 13.80
CA PHE A 101 -2.89 -3.17 14.41
C PHE A 101 -2.19 -3.07 15.78
N ASP A 102 -2.04 -4.20 16.48
CA ASP A 102 -1.33 -4.26 17.77
C ASP A 102 0.17 -4.01 17.57
N ILE A 103 0.75 -4.42 16.44
CA ILE A 103 2.15 -4.13 16.08
C ILE A 103 2.38 -2.62 16.04
N LEU A 104 1.39 -1.86 15.57
CA LEU A 104 1.44 -0.41 15.45
C LEU A 104 1.27 0.33 16.79
N GLU A 105 1.00 -0.37 17.89
CA GLU A 105 1.15 0.20 19.25
C GLU A 105 2.63 0.40 19.62
N TYR A 106 3.53 -0.41 19.06
CA TYR A 106 4.95 -0.41 19.40
C TYR A 106 5.84 0.21 18.31
N PHE A 107 5.42 0.09 17.05
CA PHE A 107 6.16 0.58 15.90
C PHE A 107 5.32 1.57 15.09
N ASP A 108 5.98 2.44 14.32
CA ASP A 108 5.28 3.37 13.43
C ASP A 108 4.94 2.72 12.08
N LEU A 109 5.73 1.71 11.69
CA LEU A 109 5.71 1.06 10.38
C LEU A 109 6.14 -0.40 10.53
N ALA A 110 5.49 -1.32 9.81
CA ALA A 110 5.90 -2.71 9.70
C ALA A 110 5.68 -3.25 8.27
N LEU A 111 6.68 -3.97 7.78
CA LEU A 111 6.69 -4.62 6.46
C LEU A 111 7.40 -5.97 6.58
N VAL A 112 7.23 -6.81 5.56
CA VAL A 112 7.94 -8.08 5.46
C VAL A 112 9.06 -8.00 4.42
N PRO A 113 10.16 -8.76 4.57
CA PRO A 113 11.17 -8.88 3.53
C PRO A 113 10.57 -9.39 2.22
N ALA A 114 11.00 -8.83 1.09
CA ALA A 114 10.62 -9.30 -0.24
C ALA A 114 11.22 -10.69 -0.48
N PRO A 115 10.39 -11.75 -0.61
CA PRO A 115 10.90 -13.13 -0.65
C PRO A 115 11.65 -13.44 -1.95
N VAL A 116 11.25 -12.79 -3.05
CA VAL A 116 11.83 -12.98 -4.39
C VAL A 116 12.94 -11.99 -4.72
N ASP A 117 13.08 -10.92 -3.94
CA ASP A 117 14.13 -9.93 -4.17
C ASP A 117 15.40 -10.34 -3.43
N THR A 118 16.40 -10.72 -4.22
CA THR A 118 17.72 -11.11 -3.73
C THR A 118 18.75 -9.98 -3.89
N TYR A 119 18.34 -8.85 -4.46
CA TYR A 119 19.20 -7.71 -4.66
C TYR A 119 19.39 -6.98 -3.35
N TYR A 120 20.63 -6.82 -2.92
CA TYR A 120 20.93 -6.02 -1.75
C TYR A 120 21.24 -4.59 -2.19
N PRO A 121 20.78 -3.57 -1.46
CA PRO A 121 21.18 -2.20 -1.74
C PRO A 121 22.71 -2.07 -1.71
N ILE A 122 23.24 -1.33 -2.66
CA ILE A 122 24.68 -1.03 -2.76
C ILE A 122 24.82 0.48 -2.60
N LEU A 123 25.62 0.90 -1.62
CA LEU A 123 25.96 2.31 -1.42
C LEU A 123 26.79 2.83 -2.60
N GLU A 124 26.87 4.15 -2.78
CA GLU A 124 27.76 4.76 -3.79
C GLU A 124 29.23 4.31 -3.64
N SER A 125 29.64 3.97 -2.41
CA SER A 125 30.96 3.41 -2.10
C SER A 125 31.19 1.98 -2.65
N GLY A 126 30.17 1.35 -3.24
CA GLY A 126 30.17 -0.06 -3.64
C GLY A 126 29.92 -1.02 -2.47
N GLN A 127 29.74 -0.53 -1.25
CA GLN A 127 29.46 -1.38 -0.10
C GLN A 127 28.02 -1.91 -0.15
N LYS A 128 27.90 -3.23 -0.07
CA LYS A 128 26.62 -3.93 0.06
C LYS A 128 26.03 -3.70 1.47
N ILE A 129 24.82 -3.18 1.54
CA ILE A 129 24.06 -3.10 2.79
C ILE A 129 23.43 -4.47 3.02
N PRO A 130 23.64 -5.14 4.17
CA PRO A 130 23.08 -6.46 4.44
C PRO A 130 21.59 -6.43 4.82
N CYS A 131 20.82 -5.50 4.26
CA CYS A 131 19.36 -5.49 4.35
C CYS A 131 18.76 -6.10 3.08
N LYS A 132 17.77 -6.98 3.26
CA LYS A 132 16.96 -7.43 2.13
C LYS A 132 15.93 -6.34 1.82
N PRO A 133 15.54 -6.17 0.55
CA PRO A 133 14.43 -5.30 0.18
C PRO A 133 13.17 -5.71 0.92
N LEU A 134 12.33 -4.73 1.22
CA LEU A 134 11.04 -4.96 1.86
C LEU A 134 9.96 -5.03 0.78
N ASN A 135 9.00 -5.94 0.95
CA ASN A 135 7.85 -6.01 0.08
C ASN A 135 6.87 -4.88 0.41
N THR A 136 6.44 -4.14 -0.60
CA THR A 136 5.47 -3.04 -0.47
C THR A 136 4.03 -3.47 -0.75
N GLY A 137 3.78 -4.78 -0.86
CA GLY A 137 2.46 -5.32 -1.13
C GLY A 137 1.60 -5.48 0.12
N VAL A 138 2.21 -5.54 1.31
CA VAL A 138 1.51 -5.36 2.58
C VAL A 138 2.34 -4.44 3.47
N ILE A 139 1.77 -3.29 3.84
CA ILE A 139 2.44 -2.28 4.67
C ILE A 139 1.51 -1.92 5.82
N LEU A 140 2.00 -2.09 7.04
CA LEU A 140 1.31 -1.63 8.24
C LEU A 140 1.91 -0.29 8.63
N PHE A 141 1.09 0.74 8.79
CA PHE A 141 1.55 2.05 9.25
C PHE A 141 0.54 2.73 10.14
N LYS A 142 1.02 3.66 10.99
CA LYS A 142 0.15 4.62 11.67
C LYS A 142 0.42 6.05 11.21
N LYS A 143 -0.56 6.93 11.30
CA LYS A 143 -0.41 8.36 11.03
C LYS A 143 0.48 8.99 12.09
N ASN A 144 1.54 9.66 11.67
CA ASN A 144 2.41 10.47 12.52
C ASN A 144 3.38 11.29 11.63
N GLU A 145 4.06 12.25 12.24
CA GLU A 145 5.00 13.12 11.51
C GLU A 145 6.19 12.36 10.89
N ALA A 146 6.64 11.25 11.49
CA ALA A 146 7.76 10.49 10.96
C ALA A 146 7.38 9.76 9.67
N ASN A 147 6.22 9.09 9.66
CA ASN A 147 5.66 8.47 8.46
C ASN A 147 5.25 9.51 7.43
N ASP A 148 4.71 10.66 7.83
CA ASP A 148 4.43 11.77 6.90
C ASP A 148 5.68 12.16 6.10
N ARG A 149 6.84 12.27 6.76
CA ARG A 149 8.12 12.54 6.09
C ARG A 149 8.56 11.37 5.23
N LEU A 150 8.53 10.14 5.76
CA LEU A 150 8.93 8.94 5.04
C LEU A 150 8.15 8.76 3.73
N PHE A 151 6.82 8.82 3.75
CA PHE A 151 5.99 8.63 2.56
C PHE A 151 6.13 9.80 1.57
N LYS A 152 6.39 11.03 2.02
CA LYS A 152 6.75 12.16 1.13
C LYS A 152 8.08 11.90 0.44
N GLU A 153 9.11 11.53 1.19
CA GLU A 153 10.43 11.22 0.63
C GLU A 153 10.37 10.05 -0.36
N TRP A 154 9.57 9.02 -0.07
CA TRP A 154 9.35 7.92 -1.01
C TRP A 154 8.70 8.38 -2.32
N ILE A 155 7.68 9.25 -2.26
CA ILE A 155 7.06 9.85 -3.46
C ILE A 155 8.10 10.64 -4.25
N ASP A 156 8.89 11.49 -3.59
CA ASP A 156 9.87 12.35 -4.24
C ASP A 156 10.98 11.52 -4.92
N LEU A 157 11.51 10.52 -4.22
CA LEU A 157 12.53 9.60 -4.72
C LEU A 157 12.01 8.80 -5.91
N TYR A 158 10.82 8.20 -5.80
CA TYR A 158 10.26 7.38 -6.87
C TYR A 158 9.90 8.22 -8.11
N THR A 159 9.33 9.41 -7.90
CA THR A 159 9.05 10.37 -8.99
C THR A 159 10.34 10.79 -9.71
N SER A 160 11.40 11.06 -8.97
CA SER A 160 12.71 11.41 -9.53
C SER A 160 13.31 10.27 -10.36
N LYS A 161 13.21 9.02 -9.87
CA LYS A 161 13.64 7.83 -10.61
C LYS A 161 12.92 7.68 -11.95
N LEU A 162 11.59 7.76 -11.95
CA LEU A 162 10.79 7.66 -13.17
C LEU A 162 11.10 8.78 -14.17
N SER A 163 11.39 9.99 -13.67
CA SER A 163 11.76 11.14 -14.50
C SER A 163 13.15 11.01 -15.12
N SER A 164 14.10 10.41 -14.39
CA SER A 164 15.48 10.21 -14.85
C SER A 164 15.61 9.17 -15.98
N ASN A 165 14.71 8.17 -16.02
CA ASN A 165 14.68 7.18 -17.09
C ASN A 165 13.30 6.54 -17.22
N SER A 166 12.45 7.14 -18.07
CA SER A 166 11.07 6.72 -18.29
C SER A 166 10.90 5.31 -18.88
N LYS A 167 11.99 4.69 -19.37
CA LYS A 167 12.00 3.33 -19.92
C LYS A 167 12.40 2.26 -18.91
N LEU A 168 12.89 2.63 -17.73
CA LEU A 168 13.21 1.65 -16.69
C LEU A 168 11.92 1.03 -16.14
N ARG A 169 11.93 -0.29 -16.00
CA ARG A 169 10.95 -1.02 -15.20
C ARG A 169 11.39 -0.92 -13.73
N GLU A 170 11.25 0.27 -13.16
CA GLU A 170 11.53 0.47 -11.74
C GLU A 170 10.45 -0.21 -10.88
N SER A 171 10.88 -0.71 -9.73
CA SER A 171 9.99 -1.14 -8.66
C SER A 171 9.75 0.03 -7.73
N ASP A 172 8.55 0.08 -7.16
CA ASP A 172 8.18 0.97 -6.07
C ASP A 172 8.86 0.60 -4.74
N GLN A 173 9.49 -0.58 -4.61
CA GLN A 173 10.26 -1.01 -3.42
C GLN A 173 11.63 -0.29 -3.33
N THR A 174 11.63 1.03 -3.26
CA THR A 174 12.84 1.88 -3.25
C THR A 174 13.06 2.64 -1.96
#